data_AF-A0A2A5YF58-F1
#
_entry.id   AF-A0A2A5YF58-F1
#
_cell.length_a   1.000
_cell.length_b   1.000
_cell.length_c   1.000
_cell.angle_alpha   90.00
_cell.angle_beta   90.00
_cell.angle_gamma   90.00
#
_symmetry.space_group_name_H-M   'P 1'
#
loop_
_entity.id
_entity.type
_entity.pdbx_description
1 polymer ?
#
loop_
_entity_poly.entity_id
_entity_poly.type
_entity_poly.pdbx_seq_one_letter_code
_entity_poly.pdbx_strand_id
1 'polypeptide(L)'
;MADRIDWKKGDGLVPAIVQNAEDGQVLMLGYMNRDALMATLESGYVTFYSRSKKRLWMKGESSGNRLAFVDGAMDCDGDTLLVRVRPAGPACHTGARTCFGDSLPQGAGFLAALDELVRDRRAEMPEGSYTTSLFDA
;
A
#
# COMPACT_ATOMS: atom_id res chain seq x y z
N MET A 1 13.36 3.24 -15.46
CA MET A 1 12.58 3.87 -14.36
C MET A 1 13.46 4.79 -13.52
N ALA A 2 14.55 4.27 -12.95
CA ALA A 2 15.42 5.04 -12.04
C ALA A 2 15.93 6.38 -12.58
N ASP A 3 16.20 6.50 -13.88
CA ASP A 3 16.77 7.72 -14.47
C ASP A 3 15.74 8.83 -14.75
N ARG A 4 14.45 8.53 -14.59
CA ARG A 4 13.34 9.49 -14.77
C ARG A 4 12.79 10.04 -13.45
N ILE A 5 13.29 9.55 -12.32
CA ILE A 5 12.89 9.97 -10.98
C ILE A 5 13.62 11.28 -10.64
N ASP A 6 12.90 12.26 -10.10
CA ASP A 6 13.48 13.49 -9.59
C ASP A 6 14.07 13.30 -8.19
N TRP A 7 15.21 12.60 -8.14
CA TRP A 7 15.95 12.40 -6.90
C TRP A 7 16.38 13.71 -6.25
N LYS A 8 16.58 14.78 -7.03
CA LYS A 8 17.12 16.04 -6.50
C LYS A 8 16.10 16.76 -5.63
N LYS A 9 14.81 16.69 -5.99
CA LYS A 9 13.72 17.32 -5.24
C LYS A 9 13.62 16.82 -3.80
N GLY A 10 14.01 15.57 -3.54
CA GLY A 10 14.01 14.96 -2.21
C GLY A 10 15.40 14.69 -1.61
N ASP A 11 16.42 15.46 -2.00
CA ASP A 11 17.80 15.32 -1.50
C ASP A 11 18.38 13.90 -1.65
N GLY A 12 18.09 13.26 -2.78
CA GLY A 12 18.53 11.89 -3.12
C GLY A 12 17.58 10.80 -2.63
N LEU A 13 16.45 11.15 -2.03
CA LEU A 13 15.43 10.22 -1.53
C LEU A 13 14.08 10.52 -2.14
N VAL A 14 13.30 9.47 -2.40
CA VAL A 14 11.88 9.58 -2.77
C VAL A 14 11.02 8.77 -1.82
N PRO A 15 9.82 9.25 -1.47
CA PRO A 15 8.80 8.42 -0.85
C PRO A 15 8.44 7.23 -1.76
N ALA A 16 8.31 6.07 -1.16
CA ALA A 16 7.82 4.85 -1.78
C ALA A 16 6.59 4.37 -1.03
N ILE A 17 5.42 4.58 -1.63
CA ILE A 17 4.14 4.06 -1.16
C ILE A 17 4.10 2.59 -1.53
N VAL A 18 4.05 1.73 -0.53
CA VAL A 18 3.92 0.28 -0.73
C VAL A 18 2.46 -0.09 -0.66
N GLN A 19 1.97 -0.70 -1.72
CA GLN A 19 0.60 -1.16 -1.83
C GLN A 19 0.58 -2.68 -2.06
N ASN A 20 -0.34 -3.37 -1.39
CA ASN A 20 -0.63 -4.75 -1.72
C ASN A 20 -1.15 -4.80 -3.16
N ALA A 21 -0.47 -5.55 -4.01
CA ALA A 21 -0.82 -5.70 -5.41
C ALA A 21 -2.21 -6.33 -5.61
N GLU A 22 -2.71 -7.08 -4.62
CA GLU A 22 -3.94 -7.87 -4.74
C GLU A 22 -5.22 -7.07 -4.42
N ASP A 23 -5.25 -6.28 -3.35
CA ASP A 23 -6.47 -5.60 -2.88
C ASP A 23 -6.35 -4.07 -2.81
N GLY A 24 -5.25 -3.53 -3.32
CA GLY A 24 -4.99 -2.10 -3.31
C GLY A 24 -4.79 -1.51 -1.90
N GLN A 25 -4.70 -2.35 -0.86
CA GLN A 25 -4.44 -1.88 0.50
C GLN A 25 -3.06 -1.25 0.54
N VAL A 26 -3.00 0.03 0.91
CA VAL A 26 -1.73 0.67 1.22
C VAL A 26 -1.18 0.02 2.50
N LEU A 27 0.02 -0.57 2.40
CA LEU A 27 0.67 -1.34 3.45
C LEU A 27 1.58 -0.48 4.31
N MET A 28 2.39 0.37 3.67
CA MET A 28 3.34 1.25 4.37
C MET A 28 3.88 2.33 3.44
N LEU A 29 4.52 3.33 4.02
CA LEU A 29 5.40 4.26 3.31
C LEU A 29 6.83 4.05 3.79
N GLY A 30 7.76 3.99 2.85
CA GLY A 30 9.19 4.05 3.12
C GLY A 30 9.88 5.09 2.25
N TYR A 31 11.19 5.20 2.37
CA TYR A 31 12.00 6.06 1.51
C TYR A 31 13.01 5.19 0.77
N MET A 32 13.20 5.48 -0.50
CA MET A 32 14.22 4.85 -1.34
C MET A 32 15.20 5.92 -1.80
N ASN A 33 16.50 5.62 -1.78
CA ASN A 33 17.46 6.27 -2.67
C ASN A 33 17.60 5.43 -3.94
N ARG A 34 18.42 5.90 -4.89
CA ARG A 34 18.68 5.17 -6.14
C ARG A 34 19.15 3.74 -5.89
N ASP A 35 20.04 3.52 -4.92
CA ASP A 35 20.59 2.20 -4.59
C ASP A 35 19.54 1.26 -4.00
N ALA A 36 18.64 1.76 -3.15
CA ALA A 36 17.54 0.99 -2.59
C ALA A 36 16.57 0.53 -3.69
N LEU A 37 16.29 1.38 -4.67
CA LEU A 37 15.49 1.00 -5.83
C LEU A 37 16.20 -0.06 -6.68
N MET A 38 17.49 0.12 -6.99
CA MET A 38 18.26 -0.87 -7.74
C MET A 38 18.30 -2.22 -7.02
N ALA A 39 18.60 -2.22 -5.72
CA ALA A 39 18.57 -3.44 -4.91
C ALA A 39 17.20 -4.11 -4.89
N THR A 40 16.11 -3.33 -4.91
CA THR A 40 14.75 -3.86 -5.03
C THR A 40 14.52 -4.56 -6.37
N LEU A 41 14.92 -3.92 -7.47
CA LEU A 41 14.77 -4.48 -8.82
C LEU A 41 15.64 -5.72 -9.06
N GLU A 42 16.85 -5.73 -8.50
CA GLU A 42 17.79 -6.85 -8.62
C GLU A 42 17.38 -8.06 -7.77
N SER A 43 17.00 -7.82 -6.51
CA SER A 43 16.66 -8.92 -5.58
C SER A 43 15.23 -9.41 -5.70
N GLY A 44 14.33 -8.63 -6.30
CA GLY A 44 12.89 -8.89 -6.31
C GLY A 44 12.20 -8.63 -4.96
N TYR A 45 12.88 -8.03 -3.97
CA TYR A 45 12.31 -7.72 -2.66
C TYR A 45 12.53 -6.27 -2.27
N VAL A 46 11.49 -5.64 -1.69
CA VAL A 46 11.54 -4.22 -1.33
C VAL A 46 12.67 -3.92 -0.35
N THR A 47 13.55 -3.04 -0.80
CA THR A 47 14.66 -2.47 -0.04
C THR A 47 14.45 -0.98 0.11
N PHE A 48 14.57 -0.50 1.34
CA PHE A 48 14.48 0.92 1.68
C PHE A 48 15.84 1.48 2.05
N TYR A 49 15.93 2.81 2.07
CA TYR A 49 17.02 3.52 2.71
C TYR A 49 16.58 3.99 4.10
N SER A 50 17.25 3.51 5.14
CA SER A 50 17.02 3.97 6.51
C SER A 50 17.68 5.33 6.71
N ARG A 51 16.88 6.39 6.81
CA ARG A 51 17.39 7.76 7.03
C ARG A 51 18.14 7.93 8.35
N SER A 52 17.71 7.22 9.41
CA SER A 52 18.35 7.25 10.72
C SER A 52 19.65 6.45 10.76
N LYS A 53 19.66 5.25 10.17
CA LYS A 53 20.83 4.36 10.15
C LYS A 53 21.77 4.58 8.96
N LYS A 54 21.38 5.45 8.02
CA LYS A 54 22.11 5.77 6.78
C LYS A 54 22.59 4.53 6.01
N ARG A 55 21.70 3.55 5.85
CA ARG A 55 22.00 2.28 5.18
C ARG A 55 20.80 1.72 4.43
N LEU A 56 21.07 0.83 3.48
CA LEU A 56 20.06 -0.04 2.89
C LEU A 56 19.47 -1.00 3.93
N TRP A 57 18.19 -1.28 3.78
CA TRP A 57 17.43 -2.16 4.65
C TRP A 57 16.37 -2.91 3.83
N MET A 58 16.55 -4.22 3.65
CA MET A 58 15.52 -5.04 3.03
C MET A 58 14.38 -5.26 4.02
N LYS A 59 13.15 -4.93 3.61
CA LYS A 59 11.99 -5.13 4.46
C LYS A 59 11.83 -6.60 4.76
N GLY A 60 11.77 -6.94 6.05
CA GLY A 60 11.61 -8.32 6.51
C GLY A 60 12.91 -9.14 6.52
N GLU A 61 14.09 -8.52 6.39
CA GLU A 61 15.38 -9.22 6.45
C GLU A 61 15.54 -10.04 7.75
N SER A 62 15.07 -9.52 8.89
CA SER A 62 15.13 -10.20 10.19
C SER A 62 13.87 -10.97 10.54
N SER A 63 12.68 -10.52 10.12
CA SER A 63 11.39 -11.11 10.54
C SER A 63 10.84 -12.13 9.56
N GLY A 64 11.40 -12.27 8.36
CA GLY A 64 10.83 -13.11 7.28
C GLY A 64 9.63 -12.49 6.56
N ASN A 65 8.99 -11.45 7.13
CA ASN A 65 7.87 -10.71 6.53
C ASN A 65 8.36 -9.78 5.40
N ARG A 66 8.90 -10.39 4.35
CA ARG A 66 9.40 -9.72 3.14
C ARG A 66 8.25 -9.27 2.25
N LEU A 67 8.55 -8.29 1.41
CA LEU A 67 7.64 -7.78 0.40
C LEU A 67 8.22 -8.10 -0.97
N ALA A 68 7.66 -9.10 -1.65
CA ALA A 68 8.07 -9.44 -3.00
C ALA A 68 7.60 -8.33 -3.94
N PHE A 69 8.53 -7.70 -4.65
CA PHE A 69 8.24 -6.67 -5.63
C PHE A 69 7.48 -7.28 -6.81
N VAL A 70 6.40 -6.62 -7.24
CA VAL A 70 5.62 -7.02 -8.42
C VAL A 70 5.88 -6.04 -9.55
N ASP A 71 5.58 -4.76 -9.32
CA ASP A 71 5.87 -3.66 -10.23
C ASP A 71 5.85 -2.32 -9.47
N GLY A 72 6.08 -1.24 -10.20
CA GLY A 72 5.95 0.10 -9.65
C GLY A 72 5.77 1.16 -10.72
N ALA A 73 5.31 2.32 -10.27
CA ALA A 73 5.12 3.50 -11.09
C ALA A 73 5.68 4.73 -10.37
N MET A 74 6.04 5.74 -11.15
CA MET A 74 6.28 7.08 -10.64
C MET A 74 4.98 7.88 -10.77
N ASP A 75 4.79 8.88 -9.93
CA ASP A 75 3.75 9.88 -10.14
C ASP A 75 4.10 10.84 -11.29
N CYS A 76 3.25 11.85 -11.51
CA CYS A 76 3.28 12.67 -12.71
C CYS A 76 4.48 13.62 -12.80
N ASP A 77 5.06 14.04 -11.67
CA ASP A 77 6.27 14.86 -11.61
C ASP A 77 7.51 14.06 -11.20
N GLY A 78 7.35 12.76 -10.93
CA GLY A 78 8.45 11.80 -10.82
C GLY A 78 9.16 11.84 -9.47
N ASP A 79 8.55 12.42 -8.43
CA ASP A 79 9.16 12.55 -7.11
C ASP A 79 8.71 11.47 -6.12
N THR A 80 7.71 10.66 -6.49
CA THR A 80 7.14 9.62 -5.64
C THR A 80 7.02 8.29 -6.39
N LEU A 81 7.23 7.20 -5.66
CA LEU A 81 7.04 5.84 -6.16
C LEU A 81 5.80 5.19 -5.56
N LEU A 82 4.96 4.60 -6.42
CA LEU A 82 4.03 3.55 -6.04
C LEU A 82 4.71 2.19 -6.29
N VAL A 83 4.82 1.37 -5.26
CA VAL A 83 5.47 0.06 -5.29
C VAL A 83 4.43 -0.99 -4.93
N ARG A 84 4.05 -1.82 -5.91
CA ARG A 84 3.10 -2.91 -5.69
C ARG A 84 3.83 -4.19 -5.30
N VAL A 85 3.34 -4.85 -4.26
CA VAL A 85 4.04 -6.00 -3.65
C VAL A 85 3.10 -7.14 -3.29
N ARG A 86 3.67 -8.34 -3.15
CA ARG A 86 3.05 -9.45 -2.43
C ARG A 86 3.71 -9.60 -1.05
N PRO A 87 2.99 -9.33 0.05
CA PRO A 87 3.54 -9.47 1.40
C PRO A 87 3.60 -10.96 1.81
N ALA A 88 4.72 -11.40 2.38
CA ALA A 88 4.87 -12.76 2.94
C ALA A 88 4.26 -12.91 4.35
N GLY A 89 3.73 -11.82 4.91
CA GLY A 89 3.19 -11.72 6.26
C GLY A 89 2.86 -10.27 6.60
N PRO A 90 2.59 -9.95 7.88
CA PRO A 90 2.25 -8.59 8.29
C PRO A 90 3.32 -7.57 7.87
N ALA A 91 2.89 -6.45 7.26
CA ALA A 91 3.81 -5.39 6.90
C ALA A 91 4.33 -4.66 8.15
N CYS A 92 3.50 -4.53 9.19
CA CYS A 92 3.82 -3.80 10.41
C CYS A 92 4.60 -4.66 11.42
N HIS A 93 5.47 -4.01 12.19
CA HIS A 93 6.22 -4.64 13.28
C HIS A 93 5.36 -5.01 14.49
N THR A 94 4.15 -4.45 14.59
CA THR A 94 3.17 -4.80 15.63
C THR A 94 2.40 -6.09 15.33
N GLY A 95 2.61 -6.70 14.16
CA GLY A 95 1.82 -7.82 13.66
C GLY A 95 0.58 -7.40 12.86
N ALA A 96 0.28 -6.11 12.77
CA ALA A 96 -0.79 -5.61 11.91
C ALA A 96 -0.46 -5.78 10.42
N ARG A 97 -1.49 -6.06 9.61
CA ARG A 97 -1.39 -6.25 8.15
C ARG A 97 -0.72 -5.06 7.47
N THR A 98 -1.15 -3.86 7.82
CA THR A 98 -0.67 -2.58 7.31
C THR A 98 -0.17 -1.71 8.48
N CYS A 99 0.79 -0.83 8.21
CA CYS A 99 1.24 0.18 9.16
C CYS A 99 0.15 1.20 9.52
N PHE A 100 -0.94 1.25 8.75
CA PHE A 100 -2.06 2.16 8.97
C PHE A 100 -3.17 1.55 9.87
N GLY A 101 -2.96 0.34 10.40
CA GLY A 101 -3.95 -0.35 11.26
C GLY A 101 -5.22 -0.77 10.51
N ASP A 102 -6.29 -1.07 11.25
CA ASP A 102 -7.61 -1.45 10.71
C ASP A 102 -8.59 -0.28 10.63
N SER A 103 -8.10 0.95 10.85
CA SER A 103 -8.92 2.16 10.90
C SER A 103 -9.33 2.68 9.52
N LEU A 104 -8.81 2.07 8.45
CA LEU A 104 -9.25 2.34 7.08
C LEU A 104 -10.05 1.14 6.57
N PRO A 105 -11.05 1.38 5.69
CA PRO A 105 -11.69 0.31 4.92
C PRO A 105 -10.59 -0.52 4.31
N GLN A 106 -10.69 -1.84 4.46
CA GLN A 106 -9.61 -2.66 3.96
C GLN A 106 -9.66 -2.67 2.43
N GLY A 107 -8.55 -2.22 1.86
CA GLY A 107 -8.44 -1.78 0.49
C GLY A 107 -9.34 -0.59 0.16
N ALA A 108 -9.38 -0.21 -1.11
CA ALA A 108 -10.38 0.76 -1.58
C ALA A 108 -11.81 0.18 -1.62
N GLY A 109 -11.99 -1.11 -1.33
CA GLY A 109 -13.19 -1.87 -1.67
C GLY A 109 -14.29 -1.91 -0.61
N PHE A 110 -13.97 -1.84 0.67
CA PHE A 110 -15.02 -2.11 1.68
C PHE A 110 -16.08 -1.01 1.78
N LEU A 111 -15.76 0.25 1.50
CA LEU A 111 -16.74 1.35 1.52
C LEU A 111 -17.42 1.63 0.20
N ALA A 112 -16.79 1.29 -0.93
CA ALA A 112 -17.56 1.17 -2.16
C ALA A 112 -18.65 0.08 -1.99
N ALA A 113 -18.28 -1.07 -1.42
CA ALA A 113 -19.20 -2.17 -1.12
C ALA A 113 -20.31 -1.81 -0.12
N LEU A 114 -20.03 -0.91 0.83
CA LEU A 114 -21.06 -0.47 1.78
C LEU A 114 -22.04 0.54 1.16
N ASP A 115 -21.56 1.47 0.32
CA ASP A 115 -22.41 2.46 -0.34
C ASP A 115 -23.34 1.82 -1.39
N GLU A 116 -22.85 0.82 -2.14
CA GLU A 116 -23.66 0.03 -3.08
C GLU A 116 -24.74 -0.78 -2.34
N LEU A 117 -24.37 -1.39 -1.20
CA LEU A 117 -25.29 -2.16 -0.36
C LEU A 117 -26.49 -1.33 0.14
N VAL A 118 -26.28 -0.06 0.47
CA VAL A 118 -27.37 0.81 0.93
C VAL A 118 -28.26 1.26 -0.23
N ARG A 119 -27.68 1.48 -1.42
CA ARG A 119 -28.45 1.82 -2.62
C ARG A 119 -29.36 0.68 -3.08
N ASP A 120 -28.87 -0.55 -3.09
CA ASP A 120 -29.67 -1.74 -3.47
C ASP A 120 -30.86 -1.95 -2.54
N ARG A 121 -30.61 -1.80 -1.25
CA ARG A 121 -31.65 -1.97 -0.23
C ARG A 121 -32.75 -0.91 -0.35
N ARG A 122 -32.48 0.26 -0.95
CA ARG A 122 -33.48 1.31 -1.24
C ARG A 122 -34.32 0.99 -2.47
N ALA A 123 -33.72 0.38 -3.48
CA ALA A 123 -34.38 0.13 -4.75
C ALA A 123 -35.30 -1.10 -4.70
N GLU A 124 -34.87 -2.16 -4.04
CA GLU A 124 -35.55 -3.47 -4.07
C GLU A 124 -36.49 -3.71 -2.90
N MET A 125 -36.25 -3.03 -1.78
CA MET A 125 -37.05 -3.15 -0.57
C MET A 125 -37.27 -4.61 -0.11
N PRO A 126 -36.22 -5.42 0.10
CA PRO A 126 -36.36 -6.81 0.56
C PRO A 126 -36.99 -6.95 1.96
N GLU A 127 -37.97 -7.84 2.08
CA GLU A 127 -38.67 -8.12 3.35
C GLU A 127 -37.70 -8.70 4.41
N GLY A 128 -37.78 -8.20 5.64
CA GLY A 128 -36.93 -8.62 6.77
C GLY A 128 -35.52 -8.02 6.80
N SER A 129 -35.10 -7.27 5.78
CA SER A 129 -33.87 -6.47 5.82
C SER A 129 -34.05 -5.26 6.75
N TYR A 130 -33.11 -5.07 7.70
CA TYR A 130 -33.14 -3.87 8.54
C TYR A 130 -33.11 -2.60 7.68
N THR A 131 -32.24 -2.54 6.67
CA THR A 131 -32.11 -1.34 5.82
C THR A 131 -33.36 -1.10 4.96
N THR A 132 -34.14 -2.13 4.63
CA THR A 132 -35.43 -1.97 3.94
C THR A 132 -36.50 -1.42 4.87
N SER A 133 -36.58 -1.93 6.10
CA SER A 133 -37.53 -1.41 7.08
C SER A 133 -37.35 0.09 7.34
N LEU A 134 -36.14 0.62 7.07
CA LEU A 134 -35.83 2.04 7.17
C LEU A 134 -36.33 2.89 5.99
N PHE A 135 -36.59 2.27 4.84
CA PHE A 135 -36.99 2.97 3.63
C PHE A 135 -38.51 3.04 3.44
N ASP A 136 -39.26 2.12 4.07
CA ASP A 136 -40.74 2.02 4.06
C ASP A 136 -41.45 2.84 5.17
N ALA A 137 -40.68 3.38 6.11
CA ALA A 137 -41.20 4.14 7.26
C ALA A 137 -41.51 5.61 6.92
#